data_AF-K5W3L4-F1
#
_entry.id   AF-K5W3L4-F1
#
_cell.length_a   1.000
_cell.length_b   1.000
_cell.length_c   1.000
_cell.angle_alpha   90.00
_cell.angle_beta   90.00
_cell.angle_gamma   90.00
#
_symmetry.space_group_name_H-M   'P 1'
#
loop_
_entity.id
_entity.type
_entity.pdbx_description
1 polymer ?
#
loop_
_entity_poly.entity_id
_entity_poly.type
_entity_poly.pdbx_seq_one_letter_code
_entity_poly.pdbx_strand_id
1 'polypeptide(L)'
;MSRFKLVFFAPVRDTSRILNHLFSKYPQTVGKIGQYESCAFLSRGTGQFRPGPEANPAIGKRGELEFVEENRVEVIVNDKGENEEIRGAIKELKAVSSYTTLVNLGPSMSIPMVRFIRTKKSHMMFTALQTCKTCLYRLCTNSRLAWSDSYPVRTGAR
;
A
#
# COMPACT_ATOMS: atom_id res chain seq x y z
N MET A 1 1.43 15.50 11.74
CA MET A 1 0.69 14.33 11.21
C MET A 1 1.69 13.40 10.55
N SER A 2 1.96 12.28 11.19
CA SER A 2 2.85 11.24 10.69
C SER A 2 2.04 10.30 9.81
N ARG A 3 2.62 9.79 8.72
CA ARG A 3 1.94 8.88 7.80
C ARG A 3 2.67 7.54 7.75
N PHE A 4 1.97 6.51 8.21
CA PHE A 4 2.48 5.14 8.23
C PHE A 4 1.91 4.34 7.07
N LYS A 5 2.73 3.44 6.52
CA LYS A 5 2.24 2.37 5.65
C LYS A 5 2.11 1.12 6.51
N LEU A 6 0.88 0.68 6.71
CA LEU A 6 0.55 -0.58 7.38
C LEU A 6 0.50 -1.68 6.31
N VAL A 7 1.43 -2.62 6.36
CA VAL A 7 1.44 -3.81 5.50
C VAL A 7 1.09 -5.03 6.33
N PHE A 8 0.15 -5.84 5.86
CA PHE A 8 -0.21 -7.10 6.48
C PHE A 8 -0.52 -8.18 5.45
N PHE A 9 -0.49 -9.42 5.89
CA PHE A 9 -0.80 -10.60 5.08
C PHE A 9 -2.03 -11.27 5.66
N ALA A 10 -2.97 -11.64 4.79
CA ALA A 10 -4.18 -12.33 5.18
C ALA A 10 -4.62 -13.32 4.08
N PRO A 11 -5.28 -14.43 4.43
CA PRO A 11 -5.92 -15.29 3.44
C PRO A 11 -6.85 -14.50 2.54
N VAL A 12 -6.94 -14.91 1.26
CA VAL A 12 -7.75 -14.22 0.25
C VAL A 12 -9.21 -14.09 0.70
N ARG A 13 -9.75 -15.10 1.40
CA ARG A 13 -11.13 -15.15 1.88
C ARG A 13 -11.44 -14.13 2.99
N ASP A 14 -10.47 -13.83 3.85
CA ASP A 14 -10.68 -12.95 5.02
C ASP A 14 -10.31 -11.49 4.74
N THR A 15 -9.63 -11.22 3.62
CA THR A 15 -9.08 -9.91 3.29
C THR A 15 -10.14 -8.82 3.25
N SER A 16 -11.28 -9.06 2.59
CA SER A 16 -12.37 -8.08 2.46
C SER A 16 -13.00 -7.76 3.83
N ARG A 17 -13.18 -8.78 4.68
CA ARG A 17 -13.72 -8.64 6.03
C ARG A 17 -12.82 -7.76 6.90
N ILE A 18 -11.50 -8.00 6.87
CA ILE A 18 -10.53 -7.22 7.65
C ILE A 18 -10.52 -5.75 7.20
N LEU A 19 -10.45 -5.50 5.90
CA LEU A 19 -10.44 -4.14 5.36
C LEU A 19 -11.72 -3.38 5.71
N ASN A 20 -12.89 -4.00 5.53
CA ASN A 20 -14.16 -3.38 5.87
C ASN A 20 -14.23 -3.02 7.36
N HIS A 21 -13.80 -3.91 8.25
CA HIS A 21 -13.76 -3.60 9.69
C HIS A 21 -12.87 -2.41 10.00
N LEU A 22 -11.65 -2.37 9.45
CA LEU A 22 -10.71 -1.28 9.67
C LEU A 22 -11.25 0.06 9.15
N PHE A 23 -11.84 0.07 7.94
CA PHE A 23 -12.41 1.28 7.36
C PHE A 23 -13.65 1.77 8.11
N SER A 24 -14.50 0.87 8.60
CA SER A 24 -15.66 1.24 9.41
C SER A 24 -15.26 1.79 10.78
N LYS A 25 -14.22 1.25 11.42
CA LYS A 25 -13.70 1.73 12.70
C LYS A 25 -12.97 3.06 12.60
N TYR A 26 -12.19 3.24 11.52
CA TYR A 26 -11.25 4.35 11.37
C TYR A 26 -11.35 5.05 10.00
N PRO A 27 -12.54 5.55 9.60
CA PRO A 27 -12.79 6.07 8.24
C PRO A 27 -11.98 7.31 7.88
N GLN A 28 -11.56 8.10 8.88
CA GLN A 28 -10.82 9.35 8.67
C GLN A 28 -9.29 9.17 8.73
N THR A 29 -8.81 8.03 9.23
CA THR A 29 -7.38 7.81 9.49
C THR A 29 -6.81 6.65 8.67
N VAL A 30 -7.52 5.53 8.57
CA VAL A 30 -7.09 4.35 7.80
C VAL A 30 -7.65 4.43 6.38
N GLY A 31 -6.80 4.35 5.38
CA GLY A 31 -7.20 4.39 3.97
C GLY A 31 -7.71 5.76 3.49
N LYS A 32 -7.54 6.83 4.28
CA LYS A 32 -7.91 8.20 3.88
C LYS A 32 -6.74 8.89 3.18
N ILE A 33 -6.93 9.28 1.92
CA ILE A 33 -5.94 9.99 1.12
C ILE A 33 -6.63 11.17 0.43
N GLY A 34 -6.52 12.38 1.00
CA GLY A 34 -7.24 13.54 0.46
C GLY A 34 -8.76 13.31 0.50
N GLN A 35 -9.41 13.40 -0.65
CA GLN A 35 -10.85 13.15 -0.78
C GLN A 35 -11.23 11.67 -0.95
N TYR A 36 -10.24 10.78 -1.04
CA TYR A 36 -10.46 9.35 -1.20
C TYR A 36 -10.48 8.66 0.17
N GLU A 37 -11.33 7.67 0.32
CA GLU A 37 -11.48 6.83 1.51
C GLU A 37 -11.38 5.35 1.15
N SER A 38 -11.22 4.49 2.16
CA SER A 38 -11.10 3.03 1.97
C SER A 38 -10.01 2.62 0.98
N CYS A 39 -8.93 3.41 0.87
CA CYS A 39 -7.82 3.14 -0.03
C CYS A 39 -6.94 2.01 0.53
N ALA A 40 -6.85 0.91 -0.20
CA ALA A 40 -5.87 -0.16 0.05
C ALA A 40 -5.32 -0.67 -1.28
N PHE A 41 -4.08 -1.17 -1.25
CA PHE A 41 -3.50 -1.93 -2.34
C PHE A 41 -3.39 -3.39 -1.93
N LEU A 42 -3.82 -4.27 -2.83
CA LEU A 42 -3.80 -5.71 -2.62
C LEU A 42 -2.94 -6.35 -3.70
N SER A 43 -2.03 -7.22 -3.28
CA SER A 43 -1.29 -8.10 -4.17
C SER A 43 -1.47 -9.53 -3.72
N ARG A 44 -1.96 -10.40 -4.61
CA ARG A 44 -2.03 -11.83 -4.35
C ARG A 44 -0.63 -12.43 -4.40
N GLY A 45 -0.34 -13.36 -3.49
CA GLY A 45 0.92 -14.08 -3.42
C GLY A 45 0.76 -15.41 -2.68
N THR A 46 1.88 -16.12 -2.57
CA THR A 46 1.94 -17.38 -1.83
C THR A 46 2.82 -17.18 -0.61
N GLY A 47 2.22 -17.30 0.58
CA GLY A 47 2.94 -17.38 1.84
C GLY A 47 3.51 -18.78 2.04
N GLN A 48 4.75 -18.86 2.52
CA GLN A 48 5.42 -20.12 2.83
C GLN A 48 5.83 -20.11 4.30
N PHE A 49 5.48 -21.16 5.03
CA PHE A 49 5.93 -21.35 6.41
C PHE A 49 6.13 -22.83 6.73
N ARG A 50 6.94 -23.11 7.74
CA ARG A 50 7.15 -24.47 8.26
C ARG A 50 6.88 -24.45 9.76
N PRO A 51 5.74 -25.00 10.23
CA PRO A 51 5.44 -25.01 11.66
C PRO A 51 6.50 -25.83 12.41
N GLY A 52 7.03 -25.27 13.49
CA GLY A 52 7.96 -25.97 14.38
C GLY A 52 7.29 -27.17 15.09
N PRO A 53 8.08 -28.03 15.73
CA PRO A 53 7.58 -29.24 16.40
C PRO A 53 6.57 -28.95 17.54
N GLU A 54 6.64 -27.77 18.15
CA GLU A 54 5.71 -27.35 19.21
C GLU A 54 4.64 -26.34 18.72
N ALA A 55 4.66 -25.98 17.43
CA ALA A 55 3.69 -25.02 16.91
C ALA A 55 2.28 -25.64 16.86
N ASN A 56 1.25 -24.85 17.18
CA ASN A 56 -0.14 -25.23 16.93
C ASN A 56 -0.67 -24.48 15.70
N PRO A 57 -0.36 -24.93 14.47
CA PRO A 57 -0.75 -24.21 13.27
C PRO A 57 -2.26 -24.33 13.03
N ALA A 58 -2.90 -23.21 12.67
CA ALA A 58 -4.28 -23.22 12.22
C ALA A 58 -4.43 -23.84 10.81
N ILE A 59 -3.35 -23.83 10.01
CA ILE A 59 -3.29 -24.40 8.66
C ILE A 59 -1.99 -25.22 8.54
N GLY A 60 -2.11 -26.47 8.10
CA GLY A 60 -0.97 -27.32 7.77
C GLY A 60 -0.48 -28.23 8.90
N LYS A 61 0.64 -28.90 8.67
CA LYS A 61 1.21 -29.92 9.58
C LYS A 61 2.57 -29.50 10.16
N ARG A 62 2.82 -29.94 11.39
CA ARG A 62 4.11 -29.72 12.08
C ARG A 62 5.24 -30.37 11.31
N GLY A 63 6.34 -29.64 11.14
CA GLY A 63 7.54 -30.15 10.48
C GLY A 63 7.45 -30.22 8.96
N GLU A 64 6.27 -29.99 8.35
CA GLU A 64 6.07 -29.97 6.90
C GLU A 64 6.08 -28.52 6.37
N LEU A 65 6.49 -28.36 5.12
CA LEU A 65 6.49 -27.06 4.45
C LEU A 65 5.10 -26.80 3.89
N GLU A 66 4.52 -25.66 4.28
CA GLU A 66 3.16 -25.29 3.94
C GLU A 66 3.14 -24.04 3.06
N PHE A 67 2.22 -24.03 2.10
CA PHE A 67 2.01 -22.94 1.17
C PHE A 67 0.56 -22.49 1.23
N VAL A 68 0.33 -21.19 1.40
CA VAL A 68 -1.01 -20.61 1.53
C VAL A 68 -1.15 -19.44 0.57
N GLU A 69 -2.29 -19.38 -0.12
CA GLU A 69 -2.63 -18.20 -0.93
C GLU A 69 -3.09 -17.05 -0.04
N GLU A 70 -2.36 -15.94 -0.12
CA GLU A 70 -2.59 -14.76 0.72
C GLU A 70 -2.60 -13.49 -0.12
N ASN A 71 -3.28 -12.47 0.40
CA ASN A 71 -3.11 -11.11 -0.07
C ASN A 71 -2.11 -10.39 0.83
N ARG A 72 -1.07 -9.81 0.22
CA ARG A 72 -0.33 -8.70 0.80
C ARG A 72 -1.19 -7.46 0.66
N VAL A 73 -1.72 -7.00 1.77
CA VAL A 73 -2.51 -5.80 1.86
C VAL A 73 -1.63 -4.70 2.38
N GLU A 74 -1.63 -3.56 1.70
CA GLU A 74 -1.00 -2.37 2.23
C GLU A 74 -1.98 -1.19 2.23
N VAL A 75 -1.99 -0.46 3.34
CA VAL A 75 -2.92 0.63 3.63
C VAL A 75 -2.17 1.77 4.31
N ILE A 76 -2.59 2.99 4.01
CA ILE A 76 -2.03 4.19 4.63
C ILE A 76 -2.80 4.52 5.91
N VAL A 77 -2.07 4.79 6.99
CA VAL A 77 -2.63 5.26 8.26
C VAL A 77 -2.11 6.67 8.52
N ASN A 78 -3.03 7.63 8.61
CA ASN A 78 -2.71 8.99 9.01
C ASN A 78 -2.79 9.07 10.53
N ASP A 79 -1.67 9.36 11.16
CA ASP A 79 -1.53 9.48 12.61
C ASP A 79 -1.30 10.94 12.99
N LYS A 80 -1.87 11.37 14.11
CA LYS A 80 -1.76 12.78 14.53
C LYS A 80 -0.41 13.12 15.14
N GLY A 81 0.41 12.13 15.49
CA GLY A 81 1.78 12.30 15.97
C GLY A 81 2.11 11.46 17.21
N GLU A 82 1.11 10.93 17.90
CA GLU A 82 1.27 10.18 19.15
C GLU A 82 1.28 8.66 18.95
N ASN A 83 1.20 8.20 17.70
CA ASN A 83 1.08 6.79 17.31
C ASN A 83 -0.19 6.11 17.84
N GLU A 84 -1.21 6.88 18.27
CA GLU A 84 -2.45 6.33 18.81
C GLU A 84 -3.27 5.64 17.72
N GLU A 85 -3.42 6.28 16.55
CA GLU A 85 -4.23 5.73 15.48
C GLU A 85 -3.61 4.48 14.87
N ILE A 86 -2.27 4.46 14.72
CA ILE A 86 -1.58 3.25 14.25
C ILE A 86 -1.65 2.11 15.28
N ARG A 87 -1.50 2.40 16.58
CA ARG A 87 -1.65 1.39 17.64
C ARG A 87 -3.07 0.84 17.69
N GLY A 88 -4.07 1.72 17.55
CA GLY A 88 -5.49 1.35 17.47
C GLY A 88 -5.78 0.45 16.27
N ALA A 89 -5.30 0.84 15.08
CA ALA A 89 -5.45 0.03 13.87
C ALA A 89 -4.80 -1.36 14.01
N ILE A 90 -3.60 -1.44 14.60
CA ILE A 90 -2.93 -2.73 14.85
C ILE A 90 -3.71 -3.58 15.86
N LYS A 91 -4.26 -2.96 16.91
CA LYS A 91 -5.07 -3.67 17.91
C LYS A 91 -6.32 -4.27 17.28
N GLU A 92 -7.05 -3.50 16.48
CA GLU A 92 -8.25 -3.97 15.78
C GLU A 92 -7.89 -5.04 14.73
N LEU A 93 -6.79 -4.85 13.99
CA LEU A 93 -6.29 -5.85 13.05
C LEU A 93 -6.00 -7.19 13.73
N LYS A 94 -5.35 -7.17 14.90
CA LYS A 94 -5.10 -8.37 15.70
C LYS A 94 -6.36 -9.00 16.28
N ALA A 95 -7.41 -8.21 16.53
CA ALA A 95 -8.67 -8.71 17.06
C ALA A 95 -9.51 -9.41 15.97
N VAL A 96 -9.45 -8.92 14.73
CA VAL A 96 -10.21 -9.49 13.61
C VAL A 96 -9.44 -10.59 12.88
N SER A 97 -8.12 -10.47 12.80
CA SER A 97 -7.29 -11.49 12.17
C SER A 97 -7.16 -12.70 13.11
N SER A 98 -7.59 -13.87 12.65
CA SER A 98 -7.36 -15.12 13.37
C SER A 98 -5.89 -15.57 13.36
N TYR A 99 -5.01 -14.91 12.59
CA TYR A 99 -3.62 -15.29 12.37
C TYR A 99 -2.63 -14.27 12.94
N THR A 100 -1.44 -14.76 13.35
CA THR A 100 -0.28 -13.91 13.69
C THR A 100 0.07 -13.07 12.47
N THR A 101 -0.38 -11.82 12.51
CA THR A 101 -0.25 -10.90 11.38
C THR A 101 1.14 -10.26 11.45
N LEU A 102 1.99 -10.54 10.46
CA LEU A 102 3.24 -9.80 10.29
C LEU A 102 2.90 -8.39 9.84
N VAL A 103 3.00 -7.45 10.76
CA VAL A 103 2.80 -6.03 10.50
C VAL A 103 4.15 -5.41 10.17
N ASN A 104 4.37 -5.02 8.91
CA ASN A 104 5.52 -4.19 8.56
C ASN A 104 5.09 -2.71 8.58
N LEU A 105 5.72 -1.95 9.47
CA LEU A 105 5.56 -0.50 9.56
C LEU A 105 6.77 0.16 8.91
N GLY A 106 6.58 0.63 7.68
CA GLY A 106 7.55 1.48 7.02
C GLY A 106 7.15 2.95 7.14
N PRO A 107 8.11 3.89 7.26
CA PRO A 107 7.83 5.27 6.88
C PRO A 107 7.36 5.25 5.42
N SER A 108 6.35 6.05 5.09
CA SER A 108 5.69 6.06 3.77
C SER A 108 6.60 6.45 2.57
N MET A 109 7.93 6.48 2.76
CA MET A 109 8.94 6.85 1.77
C MET A 109 9.20 5.81 0.67
N SER A 110 8.65 4.60 0.74
CA SER A 110 8.80 3.59 -0.31
C SER A 110 7.56 3.52 -1.22
N ILE A 111 7.78 3.95 -2.48
CA ILE A 111 6.95 3.86 -3.71
C ILE A 111 5.44 4.12 -3.50
N PRO A 112 4.86 5.18 -4.09
CA PRO A 112 3.47 5.54 -3.86
C PRO A 112 2.53 4.42 -4.34
N MET A 113 1.78 3.90 -3.37
CA MET A 113 0.80 2.81 -3.47
C MET A 113 -0.28 3.02 -4.55
N VAL A 114 -0.51 4.26 -4.98
CA VAL A 114 -1.51 4.53 -6.01
C VAL A 114 -0.94 5.51 -7.03
N ARG A 115 -0.35 4.96 -8.10
CA ARG A 115 0.23 5.69 -9.24
C ARG A 115 -0.81 6.53 -10.02
N PHE A 116 -2.10 6.43 -9.68
CA PHE A 116 -3.23 7.12 -10.32
C PHE A 116 -4.06 8.05 -9.42
N ILE A 117 -3.83 8.11 -8.09
CA ILE A 117 -4.56 9.07 -7.26
C ILE A 117 -3.94 10.46 -7.47
N ARG A 118 -4.66 11.30 -8.22
CA ARG A 118 -4.29 12.69 -8.47
C ARG A 118 -4.56 13.51 -7.21
N THR A 119 -3.61 13.53 -6.28
CA THR A 119 -3.69 14.44 -5.13
C THR A 119 -3.38 15.87 -5.59
N LYS A 120 -4.33 16.80 -5.46
CA LYS A 120 -4.02 18.23 -5.60
C LYS A 120 -3.24 18.67 -4.36
N LYS A 121 -1.90 18.61 -4.42
CA LYS A 121 -0.91 19.54 -3.81
C LYS A 121 0.47 18.87 -3.67
N SER A 122 1.33 19.05 -4.66
CA SER A 122 2.55 19.87 -4.55
C SER A 122 3.31 19.76 -5.87
N HIS A 123 3.22 20.81 -6.70
CA HIS A 123 4.23 21.06 -7.73
C HIS A 123 5.47 21.55 -6.98
N MET A 124 6.35 20.64 -6.58
CA MET A 124 7.67 21.03 -6.07
C MET A 124 8.70 20.03 -6.55
N MET A 125 9.32 20.42 -7.66
CA MET A 125 10.62 19.99 -8.19
C MET A 125 10.94 18.49 -8.13
N PHE A 126 10.54 17.76 -9.17
CA PHE A 126 11.38 16.72 -9.74
C PHE A 126 12.27 17.36 -10.83
N THR A 127 13.18 18.24 -10.44
CA THR A 127 14.39 18.46 -11.24
C THR A 127 15.30 17.28 -10.95
N ALA A 128 15.34 16.35 -11.89
CA ALA A 128 16.29 15.25 -11.90
C ALA A 128 17.70 15.80 -11.64
N LEU A 129 18.33 15.28 -10.59
CA LEU A 129 19.78 15.19 -10.48
C LEU A 129 20.27 14.31 -11.64
N GLN A 130 20.39 14.91 -12.82
CA GLN A 130 21.32 14.46 -13.84
C GLN A 130 22.48 15.46 -13.81
N THR A 131 23.33 15.29 -12.80
CA THR A 131 24.59 16.01 -12.73
C THR A 131 25.38 15.70 -13.99
N CYS A 132 25.50 16.76 -14.78
CA CYS A 132 26.55 17.03 -15.74
C CYS A 132 27.86 16.29 -15.39
N LYS A 133 28.20 15.28 -16.20
CA LYS A 133 29.59 14.96 -16.50
C LYS A 133 29.82 15.25 -17.97
N THR A 134 30.24 16.49 -18.19
CA THR A 134 31.29 16.88 -19.16
C THR A 134 31.16 16.35 -20.58
N CYS A 135 30.74 17.26 -21.45
CA CYS A 135 31.58 17.71 -22.56
C CYS A 135 31.93 16.64 -23.61
N LEU A 136 31.15 16.55 -24.68
CA LEU A 136 31.60 16.77 -26.07
C LEU A 136 30.50 16.40 -27.07
N TYR A 137 30.36 17.24 -28.11
CA TYR A 137 29.50 17.15 -29.30
C TYR A 137 28.03 17.57 -29.10
N ARG A 138 27.75 18.86 -29.36
CA ARG A 138 27.33 19.45 -30.65
C ARG A 138 25.84 19.20 -30.95
N LEU A 139 25.11 20.31 -30.89
CA LEU A 139 23.99 20.68 -31.76
C LEU A 139 22.79 19.73 -31.81
N CYS A 140 21.74 20.08 -31.08
CA CYS A 140 20.39 19.97 -31.65
C CYS A 140 19.52 21.10 -31.11
N THR A 141 19.54 22.20 -31.84
CA THR A 141 18.59 23.30 -31.77
C THR A 141 17.20 22.81 -32.17
N ASN A 142 16.20 23.19 -31.38
CA ASN A 142 14.83 23.43 -31.81
C ASN A 142 14.02 22.20 -32.30
N SER A 143 13.27 21.57 -31.39
CA SER A 143 12.07 20.83 -31.75
C SER A 143 11.02 20.95 -30.66
N ARG A 144 10.13 21.91 -30.88
CA ARG A 144 8.77 22.00 -30.33
C ARG A 144 8.06 20.67 -30.65
N LEU A 145 7.68 19.88 -29.66
CA LEU A 145 6.81 18.71 -29.88
C LEU A 145 5.57 18.79 -28.99
N ALA A 146 4.44 18.73 -29.71
CA ALA A 146 3.09 18.93 -29.26
C ALA A 146 2.59 17.79 -28.38
N TRP A 147 1.71 18.16 -27.45
CA TRP A 147 0.85 17.24 -26.73
C TRP A 147 -0.18 16.63 -27.67
N SER A 148 -0.27 15.31 -27.72
CA SER A 148 -1.45 14.60 -28.24
C SER A 148 -2.17 13.92 -27.08
N ASP A 149 -3.23 14.56 -26.61
CA ASP A 149 -4.26 13.95 -25.77
C ASP A 149 -5.00 12.88 -26.57
N SER A 150 -4.84 11.62 -26.19
CA SER A 150 -5.62 10.51 -26.76
C SER A 150 -5.74 9.38 -25.74
N TYR A 151 -6.61 9.55 -24.75
CA TYR A 151 -7.18 8.41 -24.02
C TYR A 151 -8.71 8.57 -24.00
N PRO A 152 -9.48 7.57 -24.49
CA PRO A 152 -10.93 7.65 -24.52
C PRO A 152 -11.51 7.52 -23.10
N VAL A 153 -12.25 8.54 -22.69
CA VAL A 153 -13.08 8.57 -21.48
C VAL A 153 -14.35 7.75 -21.75
N ARG A 154 -14.56 6.64 -21.03
CA ARG A 154 -15.88 5.98 -20.97
C ARG A 154 -16.78 6.76 -20.01
N THR A 155 -17.68 7.58 -20.56
CA THR A 155 -18.84 8.10 -19.84
C THR A 155 -19.92 7.04 -19.81
N GLY A 156 -20.10 6.37 -18.67
CA GLY A 156 -21.28 5.56 -18.39
C GLY A 156 -22.38 6.45 -17.84
N ALA A 157 -23.39 6.74 -18.66
CA ALA A 157 -24.66 7.32 -18.24
C ALA A 157 -25.78 6.41 -18.73
N ARG A 158 -26.43 5.71 -17.80
CA ARG A 158 -27.87 5.42 -17.69
C ARG A 158 -28.09 4.48 -16.53
#